data_AF-X0VFL0-F1
#
_entry.id   AF-X0VFL0-F1
#
_cell.length_a   1.000
_cell.length_b   1.000
_cell.length_c   1.000
_cell.angle_alpha   90.00
_cell.angle_beta   90.00
_cell.angle_gamma   90.00
#
_symmetry.space_group_name_H-M   'P 1'
#
loop_
_entity.id
_entity.type
_entity.pdbx_description
1 polymer ?
#
loop_
_entity_poly.entity_id
_entity_poly.type
_entity_poly.pdbx_seq_one_letter_code
_entity_poly.pdbx_strand_id
1 'polypeptide(L)'
;DSNNADLSMEIINLVDDGGLNPESEDPGDDVISDAIEVLIWVDMNDDPGTPGDNVFQDGIETVLHDGTIFSLEAAGKLIVINNAAAFNTYYIGFSWELPSGVGNEAQGDFCTFDIVFGADQIVP
;
A
#
# COMPACT_ATOMS: atom_id res chain seq x y z
N ASP A 1 10.10 29.55 11.49
CA ASP A 1 8.83 28.85 11.23
C ASP A 1 9.15 27.53 10.55
N SER A 2 8.93 26.40 11.23
CA SER A 2 9.03 25.08 10.59
C SER A 2 7.70 24.80 9.90
N ASN A 3 7.72 24.61 8.58
CA ASN A 3 6.55 24.17 7.81
C ASN A 3 6.52 22.64 7.68
N ASN A 4 6.85 21.96 8.78
CA ASN A 4 6.94 20.51 8.79
C ASN A 4 5.55 19.90 8.84
N ALA A 5 5.40 18.70 8.29
CA ALA A 5 4.13 18.00 8.24
C ALA A 5 4.32 16.49 8.45
N ASP A 6 3.29 15.82 8.95
CA ASP A 6 3.20 14.37 8.88
C ASP A 6 2.63 13.98 7.52
N LEU A 7 3.38 13.19 6.75
CA LEU A 7 2.94 12.65 5.46
C LEU A 7 2.34 11.26 5.70
N SER A 8 1.17 11.02 5.11
CA SER A 8 0.40 9.79 5.35
C SER A 8 -0.21 9.24 4.06
N MET A 9 -0.51 7.95 4.12
CA MET A 9 -1.19 7.17 3.09
C MET A 9 -2.29 6.33 3.75
N GLU A 10 -3.40 6.12 3.06
CA GLU A 10 -4.49 5.29 3.52
C GLU A 10 -5.17 4.61 2.33
N ILE A 11 -5.58 3.36 2.51
CA ILE A 11 -6.51 2.68 1.59
C ILE A 11 -7.91 2.87 2.15
N ILE A 12 -8.85 3.33 1.32
CA ILE A 12 -10.25 3.48 1.68
C ILE A 12 -11.16 2.95 0.59
N ASN A 13 -12.46 2.83 0.91
CA ASN A 13 -13.50 2.41 -0.02
C ASN A 13 -13.18 1.05 -0.69
N LEU A 14 -12.59 0.13 0.08
CA LEU A 14 -12.34 -1.23 -0.37
C LEU A 14 -13.67 -1.94 -0.63
N VAL A 15 -13.84 -2.46 -1.84
CA VAL A 15 -15.01 -3.20 -2.27
C VAL A 15 -14.54 -4.46 -2.98
N ASP A 16 -14.92 -5.60 -2.43
CA ASP A 16 -14.77 -6.93 -3.04
C ASP A 16 -16.11 -7.40 -3.63
N ASP A 17 -16.01 -8.11 -4.75
CA ASP A 17 -17.12 -8.80 -5.41
C ASP A 17 -16.60 -10.14 -5.94
N GLY A 18 -17.16 -11.24 -5.44
CA GLY A 18 -16.82 -12.61 -5.84
C GLY A 18 -17.36 -13.04 -7.21
N GLY A 19 -17.82 -12.08 -8.03
CA GLY A 19 -18.41 -12.36 -9.33
C GLY A 19 -19.69 -13.21 -9.25
N LEU A 20 -20.08 -13.77 -10.41
CA LEU A 20 -21.28 -14.61 -10.54
C LEU A 20 -20.99 -16.10 -10.73
N ASN A 21 -19.72 -16.47 -11.00
CA ASN A 21 -19.30 -17.85 -11.25
C ASN A 21 -17.83 -18.11 -10.84
N PRO A 22 -17.43 -17.85 -9.59
CA PRO A 22 -16.11 -18.28 -9.14
C PRO A 22 -16.04 -19.81 -9.19
N GLU A 23 -14.93 -20.38 -9.68
CA GLU A 23 -14.62 -21.81 -9.51
C GLU A 23 -14.00 -22.09 -8.12
N SER A 24 -14.23 -21.18 -7.16
CA SER A 24 -13.82 -21.28 -5.77
C SER A 24 -14.25 -22.63 -5.17
N GLU A 25 -13.30 -23.29 -4.49
CA GLU A 25 -13.58 -24.53 -3.77
C GLU A 25 -14.39 -24.28 -2.48
N ASP A 26 -14.51 -23.02 -2.04
CA ASP A 26 -15.34 -22.59 -0.90
C ASP A 26 -16.36 -21.52 -1.31
N PRO A 27 -17.59 -21.91 -1.72
CA PRO A 27 -18.57 -20.98 -2.26
C PRO A 27 -18.96 -19.87 -1.27
N GLY A 28 -18.65 -18.61 -1.60
CA GLY A 28 -19.12 -17.42 -0.89
C GLY A 28 -18.13 -16.75 0.06
N ASP A 29 -16.86 -17.14 0.04
CA ASP A 29 -15.73 -16.45 0.71
C ASP A 29 -14.72 -15.92 -0.31
N ASP A 30 -15.25 -15.29 -1.37
CA ASP A 30 -14.45 -14.83 -2.52
C ASP A 30 -14.06 -13.36 -2.30
N VAL A 31 -13.04 -13.16 -1.47
CA VAL A 31 -12.47 -11.85 -1.09
C VAL A 31 -11.09 -11.71 -1.74
N ILE A 32 -11.05 -11.30 -3.02
CA ILE A 32 -9.77 -11.20 -3.76
C ILE A 32 -8.80 -10.19 -3.10
N SER A 33 -9.29 -9.22 -2.32
CA SER A 33 -8.43 -8.31 -1.55
C SER A 33 -7.61 -8.98 -0.45
N ASP A 34 -8.00 -10.16 0.02
CA ASP A 34 -7.20 -11.00 0.93
C ASP A 34 -6.09 -11.75 0.20
N ALA A 35 -6.14 -11.79 -1.12
CA ALA A 35 -5.15 -12.46 -1.95
C ALA A 35 -4.18 -11.47 -2.63
N ILE A 36 -4.57 -10.22 -2.85
CA ILE A 36 -3.69 -9.20 -3.43
C ILE A 36 -2.64 -8.80 -2.40
N GLU A 37 -1.40 -9.26 -2.60
CA GLU A 37 -0.25 -8.92 -1.78
C GLU A 37 0.22 -7.49 -2.09
N VAL A 38 0.67 -6.77 -1.07
CA VAL A 38 1.09 -5.37 -1.12
C VAL A 38 2.32 -5.16 -0.25
N LEU A 39 3.29 -4.46 -0.81
CA LEU A 39 4.45 -3.96 -0.09
C LEU A 39 4.53 -2.43 -0.24
N ILE A 40 4.73 -1.73 0.88
CA ILE A 40 4.94 -0.28 0.93
C ILE A 40 6.23 -0.01 1.68
N TRP A 41 7.08 0.86 1.13
CA TRP A 41 8.35 1.21 1.75
C TRP A 41 8.72 2.69 1.52
N VAL A 42 9.59 3.21 2.38
CA VAL A 42 10.18 4.55 2.24
C VAL A 42 11.37 4.46 1.28
N ASP A 43 11.20 5.03 0.09
CA ASP A 43 12.11 4.86 -1.05
C ASP A 43 13.09 6.03 -1.20
N MET A 44 13.75 6.42 -0.12
CA MET A 44 14.45 7.70 -0.09
C MET A 44 15.79 7.70 -0.82
N ASN A 45 16.55 6.62 -0.75
CA ASN A 45 17.82 6.45 -1.45
C ASN A 45 18.24 4.97 -1.53
N ASP A 46 18.46 4.46 -2.73
CA ASP A 46 19.04 3.11 -2.95
C ASP A 46 20.54 3.08 -2.62
N ASP A 47 21.19 4.24 -2.80
CA ASP A 47 22.61 4.50 -2.56
C ASP A 47 22.82 5.97 -2.13
N PRO A 48 23.92 6.32 -1.43
CA PRO A 48 24.17 7.70 -1.02
C PRO A 48 24.15 8.70 -2.19
N GLY A 49 23.07 9.50 -2.27
CA GLY A 49 22.89 10.53 -3.29
C GLY A 49 22.15 10.06 -4.56
N THR A 50 21.65 8.83 -4.58
CA THR A 50 20.78 8.31 -5.63
C THR A 50 19.34 8.33 -5.11
N PRO A 51 18.43 9.11 -5.72
CA PRO A 51 17.00 9.06 -5.37
C PRO A 51 16.44 7.65 -5.55
N GLY A 52 15.39 7.30 -4.80
CA GLY A 52 14.72 6.01 -4.94
C GLY A 52 14.20 5.73 -6.34
N ASP A 53 14.21 4.45 -6.71
CA ASP A 53 13.89 3.95 -8.04
C ASP A 53 12.57 3.14 -8.10
N ASN A 54 11.82 3.09 -7.01
CA ASN A 54 10.62 2.28 -6.82
C ASN A 54 10.86 0.77 -7.06
N VAL A 55 12.10 0.33 -6.84
CA VAL A 55 12.44 -1.07 -6.57
C VAL A 55 12.57 -1.20 -5.05
N PHE A 56 12.33 -2.40 -4.51
CA PHE A 56 12.56 -2.68 -3.11
C PHE A 56 13.87 -3.45 -2.96
N GLN A 57 14.73 -3.01 -2.04
CA GLN A 57 16.05 -3.53 -1.74
C GLN A 57 16.08 -3.92 -0.25
N ASP A 58 15.86 -5.21 0.01
CA ASP A 58 15.82 -5.76 1.38
C ASP A 58 17.03 -5.31 2.24
N GLY A 59 16.72 -4.76 3.41
CA GLY A 59 17.70 -4.22 4.35
C GLY A 59 18.17 -2.78 4.08
N ILE A 60 17.71 -2.13 3.01
CA ILE A 60 17.99 -0.70 2.73
C ILE A 60 16.77 0.15 3.05
N GLU A 61 15.62 -0.10 2.41
CA GLU A 61 14.43 0.71 2.62
C GLU A 61 13.66 0.31 3.89
N THR A 62 12.97 1.29 4.47
CA THR A 62 12.09 1.04 5.62
C THR A 62 10.73 0.57 5.12
N VAL A 63 10.38 -0.68 5.42
CA VAL A 63 9.04 -1.22 5.16
C VAL A 63 8.02 -0.54 6.07
N LEU A 64 6.95 -0.03 5.46
CA LEU A 64 5.80 0.58 6.12
C LEU A 64 4.64 -0.39 6.23
N HIS A 65 4.45 -1.26 5.24
CA HIS A 65 3.46 -2.34 5.23
C HIS A 65 3.94 -3.51 4.38
N ASP A 66 3.67 -4.72 4.82
CA ASP A 66 3.90 -5.99 4.11
C ASP A 66 2.75 -6.93 4.46
N GLY A 67 1.87 -7.21 3.50
CA GLY A 67 0.64 -7.96 3.72
C GLY A 67 -0.30 -7.89 2.51
N THR A 68 -1.61 -7.89 2.76
CA THR A 68 -2.64 -7.85 1.71
C THR A 68 -3.28 -6.47 1.61
N ILE A 69 -4.01 -6.18 0.53
CA ILE A 69 -4.85 -4.97 0.41
C ILE A 69 -5.84 -4.89 1.58
N PHE A 70 -6.48 -6.01 1.93
CA PHE A 70 -7.40 -6.06 3.07
C PHE A 70 -6.71 -5.65 4.38
N SER A 71 -5.53 -6.21 4.66
CA SER A 71 -4.78 -5.87 5.87
C SER A 71 -4.30 -4.41 5.89
N LEU A 72 -4.03 -3.82 4.71
CA LEU A 72 -3.63 -2.43 4.58
C LEU A 72 -4.81 -1.48 4.81
N GLU A 73 -6.00 -1.79 4.30
CA GLU A 73 -7.22 -1.04 4.61
C GLU A 73 -7.51 -1.09 6.12
N ALA A 74 -7.42 -2.29 6.71
CA ALA A 74 -7.66 -2.47 8.15
C ALA A 74 -6.64 -1.75 9.04
N ALA A 75 -5.41 -1.52 8.55
CA ALA A 75 -4.41 -0.70 9.24
C ALA A 75 -4.80 0.79 9.28
N GLY A 76 -5.68 1.23 8.38
CA GLY A 76 -6.13 2.61 8.26
C GLY A 76 -5.00 3.56 7.88
N LYS A 77 -5.02 4.78 8.44
CA LYS A 77 -4.02 5.81 8.16
C LYS A 77 -2.60 5.39 8.57
N LEU A 78 -1.77 5.15 7.58
CA LEU A 78 -0.34 4.87 7.70
C LEU A 78 0.46 6.17 7.65
N ILE A 79 1.26 6.44 8.68
CA ILE A 79 2.22 7.56 8.64
C ILE A 79 3.45 7.12 7.86
N VAL A 80 3.66 7.73 6.70
CA VAL A 80 4.79 7.45 5.80
C VAL A 80 6.05 8.14 6.31
N ILE A 81 5.96 9.45 6.57
CA ILE A 81 7.05 10.26 7.10
C ILE A 81 6.50 11.09 8.25
N ASN A 82 7.01 10.84 9.45
CA ASN A 82 6.74 11.67 10.62
C ASN A 82 7.63 12.92 10.58
N ASN A 83 7.03 14.09 10.80
CA ASN A 83 7.72 15.37 10.87
C ASN A 83 8.62 15.64 9.66
N ALA A 84 8.08 15.41 8.46
CA ALA A 84 8.72 15.69 7.19
C ALA A 84 9.15 17.17 7.15
N ALA A 85 10.43 17.40 6.92
CA ALA A 85 10.99 18.73 6.87
C ALA A 85 10.57 19.45 5.58
N ALA A 86 10.15 20.70 5.73
CA ALA A 86 9.76 21.53 4.59
C ALA A 86 10.87 21.61 3.52
N PHE A 87 10.47 21.75 2.25
CA PHE A 87 11.35 21.90 1.09
C PHE A 87 12.23 20.68 0.77
N ASN A 88 11.85 19.49 1.23
CA ASN A 88 12.44 18.22 0.80
C ASN A 88 11.45 17.41 -0.03
N THR A 89 11.97 16.60 -0.95
CA THR A 89 11.19 15.59 -1.66
C THR A 89 11.30 14.28 -0.91
N TYR A 90 10.16 13.61 -0.71
CA TYR A 90 10.09 12.28 -0.14
C TYR A 90 9.50 11.31 -1.16
N TYR A 91 10.01 10.09 -1.19
CA TYR A 91 9.62 9.06 -2.14
C TYR A 91 9.05 7.86 -1.37
N ILE A 92 8.05 7.23 -1.97
CA ILE A 92 7.39 6.04 -1.46
C ILE A 92 7.38 5.00 -2.57
N GLY A 93 7.66 3.77 -2.18
CA GLY A 93 7.47 2.61 -3.04
C GLY A 93 6.11 1.97 -2.76
N PHE A 94 5.45 1.52 -3.83
CA PHE A 94 4.23 0.74 -3.75
C PHE A 94 4.30 -0.39 -4.78
N SER A 95 4.24 -1.63 -4.31
CA SER A 95 3.99 -2.79 -5.15
C SER A 95 2.71 -3.49 -4.71
N TRP A 96 2.06 -4.10 -5.70
CA TRP A 96 0.93 -4.97 -5.48
C TRP A 96 1.01 -6.12 -6.49
N GLU A 97 0.62 -7.31 -6.08
CA GLU A 97 0.54 -8.46 -6.97
C GLU A 97 -0.63 -9.36 -6.62
N LEU A 98 -1.16 -10.03 -7.65
CA LEU A 98 -2.06 -11.15 -7.48
C LEU A 98 -1.22 -12.44 -7.64
N PRO A 99 -1.00 -13.22 -6.56
CA PRO A 99 -0.16 -14.41 -6.62
C PRO A 99 -0.69 -15.44 -7.61
N SER A 100 0.21 -16.19 -8.27
CA SER A 100 -0.16 -17.14 -9.32
C SER A 100 -1.05 -18.29 -8.83
N GLY A 101 -1.13 -18.54 -7.52
CA GLY A 101 -1.98 -19.58 -6.93
C GLY A 101 -3.48 -19.25 -6.96
N VAL A 102 -3.84 -17.97 -7.11
CA VAL A 102 -5.22 -17.46 -6.93
C VAL A 102 -6.08 -17.62 -8.20
N GLY A 103 -5.47 -17.90 -9.35
CA GLY A 103 -6.06 -17.63 -10.66
C GLY A 103 -7.38 -18.33 -10.99
N ASN A 104 -7.61 -19.56 -10.51
CA ASN A 104 -8.90 -20.23 -10.72
C ASN A 104 -9.91 -19.93 -9.60
N GLU A 105 -9.41 -19.73 -8.38
CA GLU A 105 -10.24 -19.47 -7.19
C GLU A 105 -10.96 -18.13 -7.31
N ALA A 106 -10.25 -17.08 -7.77
CA ALA A 106 -10.81 -15.74 -7.92
C ALA A 106 -11.24 -15.39 -9.36
N GLN A 107 -11.58 -16.40 -10.17
CA GLN A 107 -11.94 -16.16 -11.58
C GLN A 107 -13.26 -15.38 -11.68
N GLY A 108 -13.17 -14.14 -12.17
CA GLY A 108 -14.33 -13.28 -12.36
C GLY A 108 -14.59 -12.33 -11.19
N ASP A 109 -13.83 -12.49 -10.11
CA ASP A 109 -13.82 -11.58 -8.98
C ASP A 109 -13.20 -10.25 -9.36
N PHE A 110 -13.59 -9.21 -8.63
CA PHE A 110 -12.88 -7.95 -8.69
C PHE A 110 -12.84 -7.28 -7.32
N CYS A 111 -11.80 -6.48 -7.14
CA CYS A 111 -11.63 -5.60 -6.00
C CYS A 111 -11.34 -4.19 -6.52
N THR A 112 -11.94 -3.18 -5.88
CA THR A 112 -11.61 -1.77 -6.08
C THR A 112 -11.33 -1.09 -4.75
N PHE A 113 -10.42 -0.13 -4.75
CA PHE A 113 -10.09 0.69 -3.60
C PHE A 113 -9.54 2.04 -4.05
N ASP A 114 -9.56 3.02 -3.15
CA ASP A 114 -8.94 4.32 -3.33
C ASP A 114 -7.64 4.41 -2.51
N ILE A 115 -6.61 5.01 -3.11
CA ILE A 115 -5.38 5.40 -2.40
C ILE A 115 -5.48 6.89 -2.08
N VAL A 116 -5.39 7.24 -0.79
CA VAL A 116 -5.42 8.62 -0.32
C VAL A 116 -4.07 9.01 0.27
N PHE A 117 -3.59 10.20 -0.11
CA PHE A 117 -2.41 10.82 0.48
C PHE A 117 -2.81 12.06 1.30
N GLY A 118 -2.22 12.19 2.49
CA GLY A 118 -2.48 13.29 3.42
C GLY A 118 -1.20 13.96 3.89
N ALA A 119 -1.29 15.26 4.19
CA ALA A 119 -0.23 16.03 4.83
C ALA A 119 -0.83 16.88 5.95
N ASP A 120 -0.49 16.57 7.20
CA ASP A 120 -0.95 17.32 8.36
C ASP A 120 0.18 18.22 8.88
N GLN A 121 0.00 19.54 8.78
CA GLN A 121 1.00 20.49 9.25
C GLN A 121 1.16 20.40 10.77
N ILE A 122 2.41 20.27 11.22
CA ILE A 122 2.73 20.31 12.65
C ILE A 122 2.62 21.76 13.11
N VAL A 123 1.65 22.03 13.98
CA VAL A 123 1.51 23.35 14.61
C VAL A 123 2.70 23.54 15.56
N PRO A 124 3.44 24.66 15.47
CA PRO A 124 4.61 24.93 16.32
C PRO A 124 4.28 25.07 17.81
#